data_AF-A0AAV2PV97-F1
#
_entry.id   AF-A0AAV2PV97-F1
#
_cell.length_a   1.000
_cell.length_b   1.000
_cell.length_c   1.000
_cell.angle_alpha   90.00
_cell.angle_beta   90.00
_cell.angle_gamma   90.00
#
_symmetry.space_group_name_H-M   'P 1'
#
loop_
_entity.id
_entity.type
_entity.pdbx_description
1 polymer ?
#
loop_
_entity_poly.entity_id
_entity_poly.type
_entity_poly.pdbx_seq_one_letter_code
_entity_poly.pdbx_strand_id
1 'polypeptide(L)'
;MEERLSALENKMSQIIDEKISTRLRRMESTLDILTEKIEPEAIVETLINSSILLQNGHIENTFSNLTAQIQSVQDNLGPIENTFSNLTAQIQSVQDNLGPIENTFSNLTTQIQTVQDNLGPIENTFSNLTTQIQTVQDNLGPIENTFSNLTAQIQSVQDNLGPIENTFSNLTTQIQTVQNNLGPIDTKINNNVKTQVETMLTNQLIVMRNLNKIVCPDGYFKIPASDACFKIFLDKKRSWYEVNEKCQAEGMTMAKPDDPVTARNYLNTRYGEQSDVGWPYVWLPARGTGSTVNWQDNGGEISSDSPLWTYEHPGGMTSSSYCLLLITDDDYRKAHPLHQSPYYMQTCTTTDYALCERVIE
;
A
#
# COMPACT_ATOMS: atom_id res chain seq x y z
N MET A 1 67.82 134.59 -178.88
CA MET A 1 68.29 133.62 -177.87
C MET A 1 67.26 133.50 -176.73
N GLU A 2 66.68 134.60 -176.26
CA GLU A 2 65.61 134.64 -175.23
C GLU A 2 64.37 133.77 -175.53
N GLU A 3 63.88 133.74 -176.77
CA GLU A 3 62.69 132.94 -177.12
C GLU A 3 62.83 131.43 -176.83
N ARG A 4 64.05 130.87 -176.92
CA ARG A 4 64.26 129.43 -176.67
C ARG A 4 64.28 129.08 -175.18
N LEU A 5 64.57 130.04 -174.30
CA LEU A 5 64.63 129.83 -172.86
C LEU A 5 63.22 129.77 -172.25
N SER A 6 62.36 130.72 -172.65
CA SER A 6 60.94 130.76 -172.24
C SER A 6 60.18 129.48 -172.63
N ALA A 7 60.43 128.95 -173.84
CA ALA A 7 59.81 127.70 -174.28
C ALA A 7 60.27 126.48 -173.44
N LEU A 8 61.49 126.51 -172.90
CA LEU A 8 62.03 125.44 -172.07
C LEU A 8 61.45 125.47 -170.65
N GLU A 9 61.32 126.66 -170.06
CA GLU A 9 60.68 126.87 -168.75
C GLU A 9 59.23 126.41 -168.76
N ASN A 10 58.48 126.75 -169.82
CA ASN A 10 57.07 126.39 -169.93
C ASN A 10 56.88 124.87 -170.04
N LYS A 11 57.75 124.18 -170.80
CA LYS A 11 57.78 122.70 -170.83
C LYS A 11 58.15 122.09 -169.48
N MET A 12 59.09 122.70 -168.76
CA MET A 12 59.52 122.21 -167.46
C MET A 12 58.38 122.31 -166.43
N SER A 13 57.63 123.42 -166.43
CA SER A 13 56.47 123.61 -165.55
C SER A 13 55.36 122.60 -165.85
N GLN A 14 55.03 122.37 -167.13
CA GLN A 14 54.02 121.36 -167.51
C GLN A 14 54.38 119.95 -167.04
N ILE A 15 55.64 119.53 -167.20
CA ILE A 15 56.08 118.19 -166.77
C ILE A 15 56.02 118.06 -165.23
N ILE A 16 56.38 119.11 -164.50
CA ILE A 16 56.33 119.12 -163.04
C ILE A 16 54.88 118.98 -162.56
N ASP A 17 53.96 119.78 -163.10
CA ASP A 17 52.55 119.75 -162.70
C ASP A 17 51.87 118.41 -162.99
N GLU A 18 52.15 117.81 -164.16
CA GLU A 18 51.59 116.52 -164.54
C GLU A 18 52.07 115.40 -163.59
N LYS A 19 53.37 115.39 -163.26
CA LYS A 19 53.97 114.34 -162.43
C LYS A 19 53.57 114.46 -160.96
N ILE A 20 53.47 115.69 -160.45
CA ILE A 20 53.00 115.96 -159.08
C ILE A 20 51.52 115.61 -158.95
N SER A 21 50.67 116.04 -159.90
CA SER A 21 49.24 115.68 -159.88
C SER A 21 49.01 114.18 -159.93
N THR A 22 49.80 113.46 -160.75
CA THR A 22 49.70 111.99 -160.83
C THR A 22 50.13 111.31 -159.52
N ARG A 23 51.16 111.82 -158.83
CA ARG A 23 51.56 111.30 -157.51
C ARG A 23 50.56 111.64 -156.43
N LEU A 24 49.99 112.85 -156.44
CA LEU A 24 48.93 113.26 -155.52
C LEU A 24 47.72 112.35 -155.63
N ARG A 25 47.20 112.09 -156.85
CA ARG A 25 46.09 111.15 -157.03
C ARG A 25 46.41 109.73 -156.57
N ARG A 26 47.65 109.26 -156.78
CA ARG A 26 48.08 107.95 -156.27
C ARG A 26 48.16 107.93 -154.74
N MET A 27 48.64 109.02 -154.13
CA MET A 27 48.67 109.16 -152.68
C MET A 27 47.26 109.21 -152.10
N GLU A 28 46.34 109.97 -152.71
CA GLU A 28 44.93 110.03 -152.31
C GLU A 28 44.26 108.65 -152.41
N SER A 29 44.43 107.94 -153.53
CA SER A 29 43.91 106.57 -153.67
C SER A 29 44.52 105.59 -152.66
N THR A 30 45.80 105.75 -152.31
CA THR A 30 46.43 104.91 -151.28
C THR A 30 45.89 105.25 -149.89
N LEU A 31 45.61 106.53 -149.63
CA LEU A 31 45.02 106.99 -148.39
C LEU A 31 43.61 106.40 -148.21
N ASP A 32 42.76 106.45 -149.24
CA ASP A 32 41.42 105.84 -149.20
C ASP A 32 41.47 104.34 -148.91
N ILE A 33 42.38 103.59 -149.54
CA ILE A 33 42.55 102.15 -149.29
C ILE A 33 43.06 101.88 -147.86
N LEU A 34 43.97 102.73 -147.36
CA LEU A 34 44.45 102.60 -145.98
C LEU A 34 43.35 102.93 -144.98
N THR A 35 42.51 103.93 -145.27
CA THR A 35 41.35 104.29 -144.44
C THR A 35 40.32 103.15 -144.41
N GLU A 36 40.02 102.51 -145.55
CA GLU A 36 39.12 101.34 -145.61
C GLU A 36 39.68 100.13 -144.82
N LYS A 37 41.01 99.96 -144.78
CA LYS A 37 41.67 98.92 -143.96
C LYS A 37 41.72 99.26 -142.45
N ILE A 38 41.43 100.49 -142.06
CA ILE A 38 41.42 100.97 -140.66
C ILE A 38 39.97 100.97 -140.10
N GLU A 39 39.21 99.91 -140.34
CA GLU A 39 37.91 99.60 -139.66
C GLU A 39 38.02 98.52 -138.54
N PRO A 40 39.02 98.52 -137.61
CA PRO A 40 39.06 97.55 -136.51
C PRO A 40 38.14 97.88 -135.31
N GLU A 41 37.60 99.09 -135.19
CA GLU A 41 36.85 99.52 -133.98
C GLU A 41 35.50 98.80 -133.82
N ALA A 42 34.72 98.61 -134.90
CA ALA A 42 33.42 97.92 -134.85
C ALA A 42 33.53 96.42 -134.51
N ILE A 43 34.63 95.77 -134.94
CA ILE A 43 34.90 94.35 -134.66
C ILE A 43 35.24 94.16 -133.18
N VAL A 44 36.03 95.07 -132.59
CA VAL A 44 36.42 95.00 -131.17
C VAL A 44 35.20 95.15 -130.24
N GLU A 45 34.30 96.10 -130.52
CA GLU A 45 33.09 96.30 -129.73
C GLU A 45 32.18 95.05 -129.75
N THR A 46 32.01 94.43 -130.91
CA THR A 46 31.21 93.21 -131.08
C THR A 46 31.80 92.01 -130.31
N LEU A 47 33.13 91.84 -130.33
CA LEU A 47 33.83 90.80 -129.58
C LEU A 47 33.75 91.02 -128.06
N ILE A 48 33.84 92.26 -127.60
CA ILE A 48 33.67 92.62 -126.18
C ILE A 48 32.24 92.30 -125.74
N ASN A 49 31.23 92.74 -126.48
CA ASN A 49 29.82 92.52 -126.12
C ASN A 49 29.45 91.02 -126.09
N SER A 50 29.92 90.24 -127.06
CA SER A 50 29.72 88.78 -127.07
C SER A 50 30.43 88.07 -125.89
N SER A 51 31.64 88.50 -125.52
CA SER A 51 32.35 87.98 -124.35
C SER A 51 31.63 88.30 -123.04
N ILE A 52 31.13 89.53 -122.90
CA ILE A 52 30.31 89.96 -121.74
C ILE A 52 29.03 89.14 -121.65
N LEU A 53 28.32 88.93 -122.78
CA LEU A 53 27.10 88.11 -122.81
C LEU A 53 27.37 86.66 -122.37
N LEU A 54 28.45 86.04 -122.86
CA LEU A 54 28.85 84.70 -122.45
C LEU A 54 29.20 84.65 -120.95
N GLN A 55 29.94 85.64 -120.46
CA GLN A 55 30.33 85.72 -119.06
C GLN A 55 29.12 85.96 -118.14
N ASN A 56 28.18 86.82 -118.54
CA ASN A 56 26.93 87.03 -117.82
C ASN A 56 26.10 85.75 -117.78
N GLY A 57 26.00 85.01 -118.89
CA GLY A 57 25.33 83.70 -118.90
C GLY A 57 26.00 82.68 -117.99
N HIS A 58 27.34 82.67 -117.89
CA HIS A 58 28.05 81.82 -116.92
C HIS A 58 27.81 82.25 -115.47
N ILE A 59 27.74 83.55 -115.21
CA ILE A 59 27.43 84.09 -113.87
C ILE A 59 26.00 83.73 -113.47
N GLU A 60 25.02 83.92 -114.35
CA GLU A 60 23.62 83.58 -114.12
C GLU A 60 23.43 82.09 -113.85
N ASN A 61 24.06 81.22 -114.65
CA ASN A 61 24.04 79.78 -114.42
C ASN A 61 24.68 79.41 -113.07
N THR A 62 25.81 80.04 -112.73
CA THR A 62 26.48 79.83 -111.45
C THR A 62 25.59 80.26 -110.28
N PHE A 63 24.93 81.42 -110.39
CA PHE A 63 24.02 81.95 -109.39
C PHE A 63 22.78 81.06 -109.22
N SER A 64 22.20 80.58 -110.32
CA SER A 64 21.09 79.62 -110.30
C SER A 64 21.49 78.32 -109.61
N ASN A 65 22.67 77.78 -109.91
CA ASN A 65 23.18 76.58 -109.26
C ASN A 65 23.41 76.77 -107.76
N LEU A 66 24.00 77.89 -107.35
CA LEU A 66 24.19 78.23 -105.93
C LEU A 66 22.83 78.39 -105.22
N THR A 67 21.86 79.04 -105.86
CA THR A 67 20.51 79.18 -105.30
C THR A 67 19.85 77.83 -105.09
N ALA A 68 19.95 76.91 -106.06
CA ALA A 68 19.43 75.55 -105.94
C ALA A 68 20.15 74.75 -104.83
N GLN A 69 21.47 74.91 -104.68
CA GLN A 69 22.22 74.28 -103.59
C GLN A 69 21.81 74.83 -102.22
N ILE A 70 21.63 76.15 -102.09
CA ILE A 70 21.15 76.78 -100.86
C ILE A 70 19.75 76.27 -100.50
N GLN A 71 18.83 76.20 -101.47
CA GLN A 71 17.50 75.67 -101.24
C GLN A 71 17.55 74.20 -100.81
N SER A 72 18.39 73.37 -101.45
CA SER A 72 18.58 71.97 -101.05
C SER A 72 19.12 71.85 -99.63
N VAL A 73 20.05 72.72 -99.21
CA VAL A 73 20.52 72.75 -97.82
C VAL A 73 19.40 73.15 -96.87
N GLN A 74 18.60 74.17 -97.20
CA GLN A 74 17.46 74.60 -96.38
C GLN A 74 16.40 73.51 -96.24
N ASP A 75 16.06 72.83 -97.34
CA ASP A 75 15.10 71.73 -97.37
C ASP A 75 15.58 70.54 -96.51
N ASN A 76 16.90 70.33 -96.40
CA ASN A 76 17.49 69.29 -95.55
C ASN A 76 17.60 69.67 -94.07
N LEU A 77 17.68 70.97 -93.75
CA LEU A 77 17.78 71.44 -92.36
C LEU A 77 16.48 71.20 -91.57
N GLY A 78 15.31 71.43 -92.18
CA GLY A 78 14.02 71.23 -91.50
C GLY A 78 13.79 69.79 -91.00
N PRO A 79 14.04 68.75 -91.81
CA PRO A 79 14.01 67.35 -91.35
C PRO A 79 15.01 67.07 -90.21
N ILE A 80 16.22 67.62 -90.27
CA ILE A 80 17.23 67.46 -89.21
C ILE A 80 16.77 68.08 -87.90
N GLU A 81 16.22 69.29 -87.92
CA GLU A 81 15.66 69.96 -86.74
C GLU A 81 14.52 69.14 -86.12
N ASN A 82 13.63 68.59 -86.95
CA ASN A 82 12.56 67.72 -86.50
C ASN A 82 13.09 66.41 -85.88
N THR A 83 14.12 65.79 -86.48
CA THR A 83 14.78 64.61 -85.90
C THR A 83 15.40 64.94 -84.54
N PHE A 84 16.06 66.08 -84.41
CA PHE A 84 16.67 66.50 -83.14
C PHE A 84 15.62 66.76 -82.05
N SER A 85 14.51 67.42 -82.39
CA SER A 85 13.38 67.63 -81.48
C SER A 85 12.78 66.30 -81.01
N ASN A 86 12.57 65.35 -81.93
CA ASN A 86 12.05 64.03 -81.61
C ASN A 86 13.00 63.23 -80.70
N LEU A 87 14.31 63.26 -80.97
CA LEU A 87 15.31 62.63 -80.11
C LEU A 87 15.33 63.25 -78.71
N THR A 88 15.22 64.57 -78.62
CA THR A 88 15.14 65.29 -77.34
C THR A 88 13.92 64.84 -76.53
N ALA A 89 12.76 64.72 -77.17
CA ALA A 89 11.54 64.23 -76.52
C ALA A 89 11.66 62.76 -76.07
N GLN A 90 12.30 61.90 -76.88
CA GLN A 90 12.56 60.51 -76.51
C GLN A 90 13.52 60.40 -75.31
N ILE A 91 14.59 61.21 -75.28
CA ILE A 91 15.52 61.27 -74.16
C ILE A 91 14.80 61.70 -72.88
N GLN A 92 13.95 62.73 -72.95
CA GLN A 92 13.17 63.17 -71.79
C GLN A 92 12.22 62.07 -71.29
N SER A 93 11.53 61.38 -72.20
CA SER A 93 10.66 60.25 -71.85
C SER A 93 11.44 59.11 -71.16
N VAL A 94 12.66 58.81 -71.63
CA VAL A 94 13.52 57.82 -70.97
C VAL A 94 13.92 58.30 -69.56
N GLN A 95 14.30 59.57 -69.39
CA GLN A 95 14.66 60.14 -68.09
C GLN A 95 13.47 60.11 -67.11
N ASP A 96 12.27 60.48 -67.57
CA ASP A 96 11.05 60.47 -66.77
C ASP A 96 10.68 59.05 -66.30
N ASN A 97 11.00 58.02 -67.11
CA ASN A 97 10.76 56.62 -66.76
C ASN A 97 11.83 56.03 -65.83
N LEU A 98 13.06 56.56 -65.82
CA LEU A 98 14.13 56.06 -64.96
C LEU A 98 13.90 56.38 -63.48
N GLY A 99 13.38 57.57 -63.15
CA GLY A 99 13.12 57.97 -61.75
C GLY A 99 12.17 57.01 -61.00
N PRO A 100 11.00 56.65 -61.56
CA PRO A 100 10.11 55.65 -60.96
C PRO A 100 10.76 54.26 -60.79
N ILE A 101 11.63 53.86 -61.73
CA ILE A 101 12.36 52.58 -61.65
C ILE A 101 13.35 52.62 -60.48
N GLU A 102 14.15 53.68 -60.35
CA GLU A 102 15.09 53.87 -59.23
C GLU A 102 14.38 53.85 -57.88
N ASN A 103 13.23 54.54 -57.77
CA ASN A 103 12.40 54.50 -56.56
C ASN A 103 11.87 53.10 -56.26
N THR A 104 11.45 52.36 -57.28
CA THR A 104 10.99 50.97 -57.12
C THR A 104 12.11 50.07 -56.60
N PHE A 105 13.33 50.19 -57.15
CA PHE A 105 14.49 49.45 -56.67
C PHE A 105 14.83 49.81 -55.22
N SER A 106 14.86 51.10 -54.86
CA SER A 106 15.11 51.54 -53.48
C SER A 106 14.08 50.96 -52.49
N ASN A 107 12.80 50.94 -52.88
CA ASN A 107 11.74 50.36 -52.06
C ASN A 107 11.91 48.85 -51.89
N LEU A 108 12.24 48.12 -52.97
CA LEU A 108 12.51 46.69 -52.91
C LEU A 108 13.70 46.37 -52.02
N THR A 109 14.79 47.13 -52.12
CA THR A 109 15.96 46.98 -51.23
C THR A 109 15.57 47.15 -49.76
N THR A 110 14.74 48.15 -49.44
CA THR A 110 14.26 48.37 -48.07
C THR A 110 13.37 47.22 -47.58
N GLN A 111 12.49 46.70 -48.44
CA GLN A 111 11.64 45.54 -48.10
C GLN A 111 12.47 44.28 -47.87
N ILE A 112 13.48 44.03 -48.71
CA ILE A 112 14.40 42.90 -48.54
C ILE A 112 15.15 43.02 -47.21
N GLN A 113 15.65 44.20 -46.87
CA GLN A 113 16.33 44.42 -45.59
C GLN A 113 15.38 44.16 -44.41
N THR A 114 14.13 44.65 -44.49
CA THR A 114 13.11 44.40 -43.45
C THR A 114 12.83 42.90 -43.27
N VAL A 115 12.77 42.14 -44.38
CA VAL A 115 12.60 40.68 -44.32
C VAL A 115 13.80 40.00 -43.66
N GLN A 116 15.03 40.41 -44.04
CA GLN A 116 16.26 39.87 -43.44
C GLN A 116 16.34 40.15 -41.94
N ASP A 117 16.01 41.38 -41.52
CA ASP A 117 16.01 41.80 -40.11
C ASP A 117 14.97 41.01 -39.28
N ASN A 118 13.85 40.62 -39.89
CA ASN A 118 12.82 39.80 -39.24
C ASN A 118 13.17 38.30 -39.17
N LEU A 119 13.96 37.78 -40.12
CA LEU A 119 14.34 36.37 -40.15
C LEU A 119 15.31 36.01 -39.02
N GLY A 120 16.28 36.87 -38.69
CA GLY A 120 17.26 36.60 -37.61
C GLY A 120 16.63 36.31 -36.24
N PRO A 121 15.69 37.14 -35.73
CA PRO A 121 14.96 36.87 -34.50
C PRO A 121 14.14 35.57 -34.54
N ILE A 122 13.58 35.21 -35.69
CA ILE A 122 12.84 33.95 -35.88
C ILE A 122 13.79 32.76 -35.75
N GLU A 123 14.94 32.78 -36.41
CA GLU A 123 15.97 31.74 -36.31
C GLU A 123 16.46 31.56 -34.86
N ASN A 124 16.71 32.66 -34.15
CA ASN A 124 17.07 32.63 -32.74
C ASN A 124 15.96 32.03 -31.86
N THR A 125 14.70 32.37 -32.15
CA THR A 125 13.55 31.81 -31.43
C THR A 125 13.45 30.30 -31.64
N PHE A 126 13.62 29.81 -32.88
CA PHE A 126 13.66 28.39 -33.17
C PHE A 126 14.80 27.68 -32.46
N SER A 127 16.01 28.25 -32.49
CA SER A 127 17.17 27.69 -31.78
C SER A 127 16.91 27.55 -30.27
N ASN A 128 16.37 28.60 -29.65
CA ASN A 128 16.01 28.58 -28.23
C ASN A 128 14.94 27.53 -27.92
N LEU A 129 13.91 27.39 -28.76
CA LEU A 129 12.89 26.36 -28.61
C LEU A 129 13.48 24.96 -28.71
N THR A 130 14.39 24.72 -29.66
CA THR A 130 15.10 23.44 -29.77
C THR A 130 15.87 23.11 -28.49
N THR A 131 16.60 24.07 -27.90
CA THR A 131 17.30 23.86 -26.63
C THR A 131 16.35 23.59 -25.46
N GLN A 132 15.22 24.29 -25.39
CA GLN A 132 14.21 24.05 -24.35
C GLN A 132 13.59 22.65 -24.49
N ILE A 133 13.27 22.22 -25.71
CA ILE A 133 12.76 20.86 -25.98
C ILE A 133 13.78 19.81 -25.55
N GLN A 134 15.07 19.99 -25.89
CA GLN A 134 16.12 19.07 -25.46
C GLN A 134 16.21 19.00 -23.93
N THR A 135 16.15 20.15 -23.25
CA THR A 135 16.17 20.22 -21.78
C THR A 135 14.98 19.46 -21.16
N VAL A 136 13.79 19.57 -21.75
CA VAL A 136 12.61 18.81 -21.31
C VAL A 136 12.82 17.31 -21.52
N GLN A 137 13.34 16.89 -22.67
CA GLN A 137 13.64 15.49 -22.96
C GLN A 137 14.66 14.91 -21.99
N ASP A 138 15.75 15.64 -21.70
CA ASP A 138 16.80 15.23 -20.77
C ASP A 138 16.27 15.08 -19.34
N ASN A 139 15.28 15.89 -18.95
CA ASN A 139 14.64 15.81 -17.63
C ASN A 139 13.61 14.67 -17.52
N LEU A 140 12.98 14.25 -18.62
CA LEU A 140 11.97 13.19 -18.60
C LEU A 140 12.60 11.81 -18.32
N GLY A 141 13.77 11.50 -18.89
CA GLY A 141 14.44 10.20 -18.69
C GLY A 141 14.73 9.85 -17.22
N PRO A 142 15.32 10.75 -16.41
CA PRO A 142 15.49 10.53 -14.97
C PRO A 142 14.18 10.37 -14.19
N ILE A 143 13.12 11.06 -14.59
CA ILE A 143 11.78 10.93 -13.98
C ILE A 143 11.22 9.53 -14.26
N GLU A 144 11.29 9.05 -15.50
CA GLU A 144 10.87 7.70 -15.87
C GLU A 144 11.63 6.64 -15.07
N ASN A 145 12.96 6.76 -14.97
CA ASN A 145 13.79 5.87 -14.16
C ASN A 145 13.41 5.89 -12.67
N THR A 146 13.11 7.07 -12.12
CA THR A 146 12.66 7.21 -10.73
C THR A 146 11.34 6.49 -10.51
N PHE A 147 10.40 6.61 -11.45
CA PHE A 147 9.11 5.95 -11.37
C PHE A 147 9.24 4.42 -11.46
N SER A 148 10.09 3.91 -12.36
CA SER A 148 10.41 2.48 -12.44
C SER A 148 11.03 1.95 -11.14
N ASN A 149 11.96 2.69 -10.54
CA ASN A 149 12.57 2.32 -9.26
C ASN A 149 11.57 2.29 -8.11
N LEU A 150 10.69 3.30 -8.01
CA LEU A 150 9.62 3.33 -7.00
C LEU A 150 8.65 2.16 -7.18
N THR A 151 8.28 1.83 -8.42
CA THR A 151 7.45 0.67 -8.72
C THR A 151 8.09 -0.63 -8.23
N ALA A 152 9.38 -0.82 -8.48
CA ALA A 152 10.12 -2.00 -8.01
C ALA A 152 10.20 -2.05 -6.47
N GLN A 153 10.41 -0.92 -5.80
CA GLN A 153 10.41 -0.84 -4.34
C GLN A 153 9.05 -1.20 -3.74
N ILE A 154 7.95 -0.70 -4.32
CA ILE A 154 6.59 -1.04 -3.90
C ILE A 154 6.35 -2.54 -4.04
N GLN A 155 6.74 -3.13 -5.17
CA GLN A 155 6.62 -4.58 -5.37
C GLN A 155 7.41 -5.37 -4.31
N SER A 156 8.64 -4.96 -4.02
CA SER A 156 9.45 -5.60 -2.98
C SER A 156 8.81 -5.51 -1.58
N VAL A 157 8.17 -4.38 -1.24
CA VAL A 157 7.42 -4.26 0.01
C VAL A 157 6.22 -5.20 0.03
N GLN A 158 5.47 -5.29 -1.06
CA GLN A 158 4.32 -6.21 -1.17
C GLN A 158 4.76 -7.68 -1.04
N ASP A 159 5.86 -8.07 -1.69
CA ASP A 159 6.41 -9.41 -1.62
C ASP A 159 6.87 -9.78 -0.20
N ASN A 160 7.33 -8.79 0.58
CA ASN A 160 7.74 -8.98 1.98
C ASN A 160 6.55 -9.04 2.96
N LEU A 161 5.43 -8.38 2.65
CA LEU A 161 4.25 -8.36 3.53
C LEU A 161 3.56 -9.74 3.59
N GLY A 162 3.44 -10.45 2.46
CA GLY A 162 2.78 -11.77 2.42
C GLY A 162 3.38 -12.80 3.40
N PRO A 163 4.71 -13.00 3.44
CA PRO A 163 5.37 -13.85 4.43
C PRO A 163 5.15 -13.42 5.88
N ILE A 164 5.07 -12.11 6.16
CA ILE A 164 4.80 -11.58 7.50
C ILE A 164 3.37 -11.92 7.92
N GLU A 165 2.38 -11.72 7.04
CA GLU A 165 0.99 -12.10 7.29
C GLU A 165 0.85 -13.59 7.57
N ASN A 166 1.53 -14.43 6.79
CA ASN A 166 1.57 -15.88 7.01
C ASN A 166 2.19 -16.25 8.36
N THR A 167 3.28 -15.57 8.74
CA THR A 167 3.93 -15.77 10.05
C THR A 167 2.98 -15.42 11.20
N PHE A 168 2.26 -14.31 11.09
CA PHE A 168 1.29 -13.89 12.10
C PHE A 168 0.11 -14.86 12.22
N SER A 169 -0.40 -15.37 11.10
CA SER A 169 -1.44 -16.40 11.07
C SER A 169 -0.98 -17.70 11.75
N ASN A 170 0.25 -18.13 11.47
CA ASN A 170 0.86 -19.30 12.11
C ASN A 170 1.02 -19.11 13.62
N LEU A 171 1.52 -17.95 14.06
CA LEU A 171 1.64 -17.63 15.49
C LEU A 171 0.28 -17.63 16.19
N THR A 172 -0.75 -17.05 15.57
CA THR A 172 -2.12 -17.06 16.09
C THR A 172 -2.62 -18.49 16.30
N THR A 173 -2.37 -19.38 15.33
CA THR A 173 -2.73 -20.80 15.43
C THR A 173 -1.99 -21.49 16.57
N GLN A 174 -0.67 -21.25 16.71
CA GLN A 174 0.13 -21.82 17.79
C GLN A 174 -0.36 -21.35 19.17
N ILE A 175 -0.70 -20.07 19.33
CA ILE A 175 -1.26 -19.53 20.57
C ILE A 175 -2.58 -20.24 20.90
N GLN A 176 -3.47 -20.41 19.92
CA GLN A 176 -4.72 -21.13 20.12
C GLN A 176 -4.48 -22.59 20.56
N THR A 177 -3.50 -23.27 19.96
CA THR A 177 -3.11 -24.64 20.37
C THR A 177 -2.63 -24.66 21.81
N VAL A 178 -1.79 -23.71 22.23
CA VAL A 178 -1.32 -23.62 23.62
C VAL A 178 -2.48 -23.38 24.58
N GLN A 179 -3.39 -22.46 24.26
CA GLN A 179 -4.58 -22.19 25.08
C GLN A 179 -5.47 -23.44 25.22
N ASN A 180 -5.71 -24.15 24.11
CA ASN A 180 -6.49 -25.39 24.10
C ASN A 180 -5.83 -26.51 24.93
N ASN A 181 -4.50 -26.51 25.06
CA ASN A 181 -3.76 -27.48 25.87
C ASN A 181 -3.74 -27.12 27.36
N LEU A 182 -3.71 -25.83 27.71
CA LEU A 182 -3.66 -25.37 29.10
C LEU A 182 -4.98 -25.59 29.85
N GLY A 183 -6.14 -25.39 29.20
CA GLY A 183 -7.45 -25.57 29.84
C GLY A 183 -7.68 -26.97 30.43
N PRO A 184 -7.42 -28.06 29.69
CA PRO A 184 -7.49 -29.42 30.21
C PRO A 184 -6.49 -29.71 31.34
N ILE A 185 -5.28 -29.13 31.28
CA ILE A 185 -4.28 -29.27 32.34
C ILE A 185 -4.78 -28.62 33.63
N ASP A 186 -5.27 -27.39 33.56
CA ASP A 186 -5.83 -26.68 34.71
C ASP A 186 -7.01 -27.45 35.33
N THR A 187 -7.91 -27.95 34.48
CA THR A 187 -9.04 -28.79 34.90
C THR A 187 -8.56 -30.08 35.59
N LYS A 188 -7.55 -30.75 35.03
CA LYS A 188 -6.98 -31.98 35.58
C LYS A 188 -6.30 -31.73 36.94
N ILE A 189 -5.55 -30.65 37.07
CA ILE A 189 -4.92 -30.25 38.34
C ILE A 189 -6.00 -29.99 39.40
N ASN A 190 -6.99 -29.15 39.08
CA ASN A 190 -8.07 -28.83 40.01
C ASN A 190 -8.85 -30.07 40.45
N ASN A 191 -9.18 -30.97 39.52
CA ASN A 191 -9.86 -32.22 39.85
C ASN A 191 -9.00 -33.15 40.71
N ASN A 192 -7.72 -33.32 40.37
CA ASN A 192 -6.82 -34.17 41.15
C ASN A 192 -6.66 -33.64 42.59
N VAL A 193 -6.45 -32.33 42.74
CA VAL A 193 -6.33 -31.68 44.05
C VAL A 193 -7.62 -31.86 44.85
N LYS A 194 -8.78 -31.59 44.24
CA LYS A 194 -10.10 -31.77 44.87
C LYS A 194 -10.29 -33.21 45.38
N THR A 195 -10.06 -34.20 44.52
CA THR A 195 -10.21 -35.62 44.89
C THR A 195 -9.24 -36.02 46.00
N GLN A 196 -7.99 -35.56 45.96
CA GLN A 196 -7.03 -35.86 47.03
C GLN A 196 -7.48 -35.25 48.36
N VAL A 197 -7.94 -34.01 48.36
CA VAL A 197 -8.47 -33.34 49.57
C VAL A 197 -9.69 -34.08 50.12
N GLU A 198 -10.65 -34.44 49.27
CA GLU A 198 -11.83 -35.23 49.66
C GLU A 198 -11.44 -36.60 50.24
N THR A 199 -10.45 -37.25 49.65
CA THR A 199 -9.91 -38.54 50.13
C THR A 199 -9.23 -38.38 51.50
N MET A 200 -8.42 -37.34 51.68
CA MET A 200 -7.76 -37.04 52.96
C MET A 200 -8.78 -36.78 54.06
N LEU A 201 -9.81 -35.96 53.78
CA LEU A 201 -10.91 -35.69 54.71
C LEU A 201 -11.66 -36.97 55.10
N THR A 202 -11.96 -37.83 54.11
CA THR A 202 -12.64 -39.11 54.34
C THR A 202 -11.81 -40.03 55.23
N ASN A 203 -10.52 -40.17 54.92
CA ASN A 203 -9.60 -40.99 55.72
C ASN A 203 -9.47 -40.45 57.15
N GLN A 204 -9.38 -39.12 57.32
CA GLN A 204 -9.35 -38.50 58.63
C GLN A 204 -10.62 -38.81 59.44
N LEU A 205 -11.80 -38.73 58.82
CA LEU A 205 -13.07 -39.11 59.47
C LEU A 205 -13.09 -40.58 59.92
N ILE A 206 -12.59 -41.50 59.08
CA ILE A 206 -12.50 -42.93 59.43
C ILE A 206 -11.59 -43.13 60.64
N VAL A 207 -10.43 -42.48 60.66
CA VAL A 207 -9.49 -42.55 61.80
C VAL A 207 -10.16 -42.04 63.08
N MET A 208 -10.86 -40.90 63.02
CA MET A 208 -11.56 -40.35 64.18
C MET A 208 -12.65 -41.30 64.70
N ARG A 209 -13.44 -41.92 63.82
CA ARG A 209 -14.44 -42.94 64.21
C ARG A 209 -13.79 -44.15 64.89
N ASN A 210 -12.71 -44.68 64.32
CA ASN A 210 -12.04 -45.86 64.89
C ASN A 210 -11.41 -45.58 66.25
N LEU A 211 -10.87 -44.38 66.47
CA LEU A 211 -10.33 -43.98 67.78
C LEU A 211 -11.43 -43.88 68.86
N ASN A 212 -12.60 -43.33 68.51
CA ASN A 212 -13.73 -43.22 69.44
C ASN A 212 -14.25 -44.59 69.93
N LYS A 213 -14.14 -45.64 69.13
CA LYS A 213 -14.54 -46.99 69.55
C LYS A 213 -13.63 -47.61 70.61
N ILE A 214 -12.40 -47.13 70.79
CA ILE A 214 -11.41 -47.77 71.68
C ILE A 214 -11.54 -47.28 73.13
N VAL A 215 -12.01 -46.05 73.35
CA VAL A 215 -12.00 -45.40 74.67
C VAL A 215 -13.42 -45.20 75.18
N CYS A 216 -13.75 -45.86 76.30
CA CYS A 216 -15.01 -45.64 76.98
C CYS A 216 -14.95 -44.36 77.84
N PRO A 217 -16.04 -43.58 77.94
CA PRO A 217 -16.11 -42.43 78.85
C PRO A 217 -15.86 -42.81 80.31
N ASP A 218 -15.49 -41.83 81.14
CA ASP A 218 -15.23 -42.04 82.56
C ASP A 218 -16.41 -42.71 83.27
N GLY A 219 -16.10 -43.74 84.08
CA GLY A 219 -17.10 -44.57 84.77
C GLY A 219 -17.66 -45.74 83.94
N TYR A 220 -17.23 -45.89 82.68
CA TYR A 220 -17.51 -47.03 81.82
C TYR A 220 -16.24 -47.86 81.61
N PHE A 221 -16.40 -49.13 81.25
CA PHE A 221 -15.30 -50.02 80.91
C PHE A 221 -15.59 -50.78 79.63
N LYS A 222 -14.53 -51.24 78.97
CA LYS A 222 -14.62 -52.06 77.77
C LYS A 222 -14.37 -53.52 78.14
N ILE A 223 -15.31 -54.39 77.79
CA ILE A 223 -15.09 -55.84 77.81
C ILE A 223 -14.33 -56.19 76.52
N PRO A 224 -13.25 -56.99 76.58
CA PRO A 224 -12.55 -57.42 75.38
C PRO A 224 -13.51 -58.07 74.37
N ALA A 225 -13.29 -57.83 73.08
CA ALA A 225 -14.11 -58.32 71.97
C ALA A 225 -15.55 -57.74 71.85
N SER A 226 -15.91 -56.70 72.60
CA SER A 226 -17.16 -55.96 72.38
C SER A 226 -16.91 -54.55 71.85
N ASP A 227 -17.82 -54.07 70.98
CA ASP A 227 -17.84 -52.69 70.48
C ASP A 227 -18.61 -51.72 71.40
N ALA A 228 -19.23 -52.23 72.47
CA ALA A 228 -19.96 -51.44 73.45
C ALA A 228 -19.09 -51.06 74.67
N CYS A 229 -19.49 -49.98 75.32
CA CYS A 229 -18.99 -49.60 76.63
C CYS A 229 -19.99 -50.01 77.71
N PHE A 230 -19.48 -50.67 78.74
CA PHE A 230 -20.27 -51.29 79.81
C PHE A 230 -20.16 -50.49 81.10
N LYS A 231 -21.21 -50.52 81.90
CA LYS A 231 -21.22 -50.00 83.27
C LYS A 231 -22.02 -50.95 84.14
N ILE A 232 -21.43 -51.37 85.26
CA ILE A 232 -22.09 -52.19 86.27
C ILE A 232 -22.56 -51.32 87.42
N PHE A 233 -23.74 -51.59 87.94
CA PHE A 233 -24.31 -50.90 89.09
C PHE A 233 -24.39 -51.85 90.27
N LEU A 234 -23.38 -51.75 91.14
CA LEU A 234 -23.25 -52.54 92.37
C LEU A 234 -23.93 -51.88 93.59
N ASP A 235 -24.57 -50.73 93.39
CA ASP A 235 -25.21 -49.93 94.44
C ASP A 235 -26.44 -50.62 95.07
N LYS A 236 -27.19 -51.36 94.26
CA LYS A 236 -28.42 -52.04 94.69
C LYS A 236 -28.69 -53.26 93.80
N LYS A 237 -29.00 -54.40 94.42
CA LYS A 237 -29.56 -55.56 93.71
C LYS A 237 -31.00 -55.27 93.29
N ARG A 238 -31.33 -55.59 92.05
CA ARG A 238 -32.56 -55.23 91.33
C ARG A 238 -33.16 -56.47 90.69
N SER A 239 -34.49 -56.53 90.63
CA SER A 239 -35.18 -57.51 89.80
C SER A 239 -34.85 -57.31 88.32
N TRP A 240 -35.09 -58.33 87.50
CA TRP A 240 -34.81 -58.26 86.07
C TRP A 240 -35.51 -57.05 85.40
N TYR A 241 -36.73 -56.74 85.83
CA TYR A 241 -37.50 -55.59 85.34
C TYR A 241 -36.88 -54.25 85.73
N GLU A 242 -36.44 -54.12 87.00
CA GLU A 242 -35.79 -52.91 87.51
C GLU A 242 -34.42 -52.66 86.87
N VAL A 243 -33.72 -53.71 86.42
CA VAL A 243 -32.45 -53.55 85.69
C VAL A 243 -32.67 -52.87 84.34
N ASN A 244 -33.70 -53.26 83.58
CA ASN A 244 -34.01 -52.61 82.31
C ASN A 244 -34.31 -51.12 82.50
N GLU A 245 -35.14 -50.78 83.48
CA GLU A 245 -35.45 -49.39 83.83
C GLU A 245 -34.19 -48.60 84.24
N LYS A 246 -33.30 -49.22 85.03
CA LYS A 246 -32.05 -48.59 85.47
C LYS A 246 -31.12 -48.30 84.28
N CYS A 247 -30.95 -49.24 83.36
CA CYS A 247 -30.12 -49.02 82.18
C CYS A 247 -30.70 -47.90 81.31
N GLN A 248 -32.02 -47.91 81.06
CA GLN A 248 -32.69 -46.87 80.28
C GLN A 248 -32.59 -45.49 80.92
N ALA A 249 -32.73 -45.39 82.25
CA ALA A 249 -32.58 -44.13 82.99
C ALA A 249 -31.18 -43.50 82.87
N GLU A 250 -30.16 -44.32 82.60
CA GLU A 250 -28.78 -43.87 82.36
C GLU A 250 -28.48 -43.68 80.85
N GLY A 251 -29.49 -43.75 79.99
CA GLY A 251 -29.35 -43.64 78.54
C GLY A 251 -28.65 -44.85 77.91
N MET A 252 -28.81 -46.04 78.50
CA MET A 252 -28.19 -47.30 78.10
C MET A 252 -29.23 -48.41 77.91
N THR A 253 -28.78 -49.58 77.45
CA THR A 253 -29.58 -50.81 77.39
C THR A 253 -29.03 -51.86 78.34
N MET A 254 -29.82 -52.88 78.68
CA MET A 254 -29.29 -54.05 79.39
C MET A 254 -28.17 -54.67 78.56
N ALA A 255 -27.07 -55.02 79.21
CA ALA A 255 -25.92 -55.55 78.51
C ALA A 255 -26.19 -56.94 77.93
N LYS A 256 -25.83 -57.12 76.67
CA LYS A 256 -25.82 -58.40 75.96
C LYS A 256 -24.42 -58.61 75.41
N PRO A 257 -23.50 -59.15 76.22
CA PRO A 257 -22.14 -59.34 75.77
C PRO A 257 -22.08 -60.35 74.60
N ASP A 258 -21.40 -59.97 73.51
CA ASP A 258 -21.17 -60.84 72.35
C ASP A 258 -20.38 -62.10 72.71
N ASP A 259 -19.48 -61.99 73.70
CA ASP A 259 -18.76 -63.09 74.32
C ASP A 259 -19.08 -63.13 75.84
N PRO A 260 -20.11 -63.90 76.24
CA PRO A 260 -20.52 -64.03 77.63
C PRO A 260 -19.45 -64.63 78.55
N VAL A 261 -18.55 -65.48 78.01
CA VAL A 261 -17.47 -66.10 78.79
C VAL A 261 -16.40 -65.06 79.10
N THR A 262 -15.99 -64.27 78.12
CA THR A 262 -15.06 -63.16 78.31
C THR A 262 -15.65 -62.10 79.24
N ALA A 263 -16.93 -61.76 79.07
CA ALA A 263 -17.64 -60.84 79.97
C ALA A 263 -17.65 -61.33 81.41
N ARG A 264 -18.03 -62.60 81.63
CA ARG A 264 -17.97 -63.25 82.94
C ARG A 264 -16.58 -63.14 83.56
N ASN A 265 -15.55 -63.57 82.83
CA ASN A 265 -14.17 -63.59 83.35
C ASN A 265 -13.67 -62.19 83.68
N TYR A 266 -14.02 -61.20 82.86
CA TYR A 266 -13.68 -59.80 83.10
C TYR A 266 -14.36 -59.27 84.37
N LEU A 267 -15.67 -59.50 84.52
CA LEU A 267 -16.42 -59.05 85.70
C LEU A 267 -15.93 -59.73 86.97
N ASN A 268 -15.66 -61.04 86.93
CA ASN A 268 -15.07 -61.77 88.04
C ASN A 268 -13.70 -61.18 88.42
N THR A 269 -12.78 -61.05 87.45
CA THR A 269 -11.43 -60.50 87.70
C THR A 269 -11.49 -59.07 88.26
N ARG A 270 -12.42 -58.25 87.76
CA ARG A 270 -12.50 -56.83 88.12
C ARG A 270 -13.21 -56.57 89.44
N TYR A 271 -14.29 -57.31 89.72
CA TYR A 271 -15.16 -57.02 90.87
C TYR A 271 -15.12 -58.10 91.94
N GLY A 272 -14.81 -59.36 91.58
CA GLY A 272 -14.61 -60.50 92.49
C GLY A 272 -15.79 -60.79 93.42
N GLU A 273 -15.61 -61.76 94.33
CA GLU A 273 -16.48 -61.87 95.49
C GLU A 273 -16.15 -60.75 96.48
N GLN A 274 -17.18 -60.06 96.94
CA GLN A 274 -17.02 -59.01 97.94
C GLN A 274 -17.73 -59.43 99.23
N SER A 275 -17.04 -59.29 100.36
CA SER A 275 -17.48 -59.77 101.68
C SER A 275 -18.85 -59.25 102.12
N ASP A 276 -19.25 -58.06 101.67
CA ASP A 276 -20.51 -57.41 102.08
C ASP A 276 -21.63 -57.49 101.02
N VAL A 277 -21.30 -57.84 99.77
CA VAL A 277 -22.23 -57.72 98.64
C VAL A 277 -22.34 -58.97 97.75
N GLY A 278 -21.52 -60.00 98.04
CA GLY A 278 -21.49 -61.30 97.36
C GLY A 278 -20.94 -61.22 95.93
N TRP A 279 -21.17 -62.28 95.14
CA TRP A 279 -20.75 -62.33 93.75
C TRP A 279 -21.57 -61.38 92.85
N PRO A 280 -20.92 -60.71 91.87
CA PRO A 280 -21.54 -59.71 91.01
C PRO A 280 -22.30 -60.36 89.85
N TYR A 281 -23.29 -61.20 90.15
CA TYR A 281 -24.18 -61.73 89.13
C TYR A 281 -24.99 -60.61 88.49
N VAL A 282 -25.14 -60.67 87.18
CA VAL A 282 -25.79 -59.61 86.41
C VAL A 282 -26.88 -60.15 85.51
N TRP A 283 -28.00 -59.44 85.46
CA TRP A 283 -29.10 -59.79 84.57
C TRP A 283 -28.74 -59.53 83.11
N LEU A 284 -29.11 -60.47 82.24
CA LEU A 284 -29.02 -60.33 80.79
C LEU A 284 -30.44 -60.16 80.20
N PRO A 285 -30.60 -59.51 79.04
CA PRO A 285 -31.91 -59.24 78.46
C PRO A 285 -32.53 -60.46 77.77
N ALA A 286 -32.64 -61.59 78.48
CA ALA A 286 -33.34 -62.77 78.00
C ALA A 286 -34.28 -63.37 79.05
N ARG A 287 -35.38 -63.95 78.58
CA ARG A 287 -36.50 -64.42 79.40
C ARG A 287 -37.14 -65.65 78.77
N GLY A 288 -37.66 -66.53 79.62
CA GLY A 288 -38.45 -67.67 79.18
C GLY A 288 -39.76 -67.28 78.48
N THR A 289 -40.18 -68.07 77.51
CA THR A 289 -41.42 -67.87 76.73
C THR A 289 -42.53 -68.87 77.07
N GLY A 290 -42.23 -69.87 77.89
CA GLY A 290 -43.04 -71.06 78.13
C GLY A 290 -42.45 -72.32 77.49
N SER A 291 -41.66 -72.17 76.41
CA SER A 291 -41.03 -73.28 75.69
C SER A 291 -39.52 -73.09 75.51
N THR A 292 -39.07 -71.86 75.37
CA THR A 292 -37.67 -71.50 75.03
C THR A 292 -37.22 -70.29 75.84
N VAL A 293 -35.94 -69.92 75.77
CA VAL A 293 -35.42 -68.67 76.33
C VAL A 293 -35.05 -67.75 75.19
N ASN A 294 -35.62 -66.54 75.15
CA ASN A 294 -35.43 -65.61 74.03
C ASN A 294 -34.85 -64.28 74.52
N TRP A 295 -33.96 -63.70 73.70
CA TRP A 295 -33.52 -62.33 73.90
C TRP A 295 -34.68 -61.35 73.69
N GLN A 296 -34.67 -60.26 74.45
CA GLN A 296 -35.75 -59.26 74.46
C GLN A 296 -35.47 -58.06 73.54
N ASP A 297 -34.29 -58.01 72.92
CA ASP A 297 -33.80 -56.93 72.05
C ASP A 297 -34.00 -57.20 70.55
N ASN A 298 -35.00 -58.00 70.18
CA ASN A 298 -35.19 -58.62 68.86
C ASN A 298 -34.19 -59.75 68.50
N GLY A 299 -33.40 -60.23 69.47
CA GLY A 299 -32.54 -61.40 69.30
C GLY A 299 -33.31 -62.72 69.29
N GLY A 300 -32.82 -63.70 68.52
CA GLY A 300 -33.42 -65.02 68.37
C GLY A 300 -33.39 -65.87 69.65
N GLU A 301 -33.86 -67.10 69.53
CA GLU A 301 -33.86 -68.08 70.62
C GLU A 301 -32.43 -68.41 71.10
N ILE A 302 -32.26 -68.51 72.42
CA ILE A 302 -31.09 -69.16 73.03
C ILE A 302 -31.39 -70.66 73.09
N SER A 303 -30.73 -71.42 72.22
CA SER A 303 -30.88 -72.87 72.13
C SER A 303 -30.72 -73.55 73.50
N SER A 304 -31.57 -74.52 73.80
CA SER A 304 -31.47 -75.35 75.01
C SER A 304 -30.16 -76.15 75.08
N ASP A 305 -29.54 -76.43 73.93
CA ASP A 305 -28.28 -77.17 73.83
C ASP A 305 -27.04 -76.25 73.86
N SER A 306 -27.24 -74.96 74.13
CA SER A 306 -26.14 -74.00 74.17
C SER A 306 -25.08 -74.44 75.19
N PRO A 307 -23.80 -74.47 74.79
CA PRO A 307 -22.71 -74.81 75.72
C PRO A 307 -22.52 -73.74 76.79
N LEU A 308 -23.21 -72.60 76.69
CA LEU A 308 -23.17 -71.51 77.67
C LEU A 308 -24.07 -71.76 78.88
N TRP A 309 -24.96 -72.75 78.86
CA TRP A 309 -25.75 -73.11 80.02
C TRP A 309 -24.93 -73.77 81.13
N THR A 310 -25.15 -73.30 82.35
CA THR A 310 -24.70 -73.96 83.57
C THR A 310 -25.46 -75.28 83.75
N TYR A 311 -24.88 -76.26 84.44
CA TYR A 311 -25.47 -77.58 84.68
C TYR A 311 -26.95 -77.49 85.12
N GLU A 312 -27.83 -78.29 84.50
CA GLU A 312 -29.30 -78.32 84.69
C GLU A 312 -30.08 -77.10 84.19
N HIS A 313 -29.43 -76.11 83.55
CA HIS A 313 -30.09 -74.98 82.90
C HIS A 313 -30.14 -75.12 81.36
N PRO A 314 -31.14 -74.52 80.68
CA PRO A 314 -32.30 -73.86 81.27
C PRO A 314 -33.26 -74.90 81.88
N GLY A 315 -33.07 -76.19 81.60
CA GLY A 315 -33.88 -77.28 82.13
C GLY A 315 -35.38 -77.04 81.88
N GLY A 316 -36.20 -77.18 82.92
CA GLY A 316 -37.62 -76.82 82.89
C GLY A 316 -37.92 -75.33 83.15
N MET A 317 -36.90 -74.49 83.34
CA MET A 317 -37.04 -73.06 83.69
C MET A 317 -37.23 -72.17 82.45
N THR A 318 -38.10 -72.59 81.54
CA THR A 318 -38.38 -71.87 80.29
C THR A 318 -39.65 -71.02 80.37
N SER A 319 -40.36 -71.00 81.50
CA SER A 319 -41.54 -70.16 81.68
C SER A 319 -41.19 -68.67 81.76
N SER A 320 -42.17 -67.80 81.52
CA SER A 320 -42.00 -66.35 81.62
C SER A 320 -41.70 -65.84 83.03
N SER A 321 -41.70 -66.70 84.05
CA SER A 321 -41.25 -66.33 85.38
C SER A 321 -39.73 -66.41 85.56
N TYR A 322 -39.00 -66.99 84.61
CA TYR A 322 -37.55 -67.16 84.66
C TYR A 322 -36.83 -66.26 83.64
N CYS A 323 -35.73 -65.68 84.10
CA CYS A 323 -34.90 -64.74 83.37
C CYS A 323 -33.43 -65.19 83.39
N LEU A 324 -32.68 -64.73 82.39
CA LEU A 324 -31.29 -65.11 82.20
C LEU A 324 -30.36 -64.25 83.06
N LEU A 325 -29.57 -64.93 83.89
CA LEU A 325 -28.52 -64.36 84.70
C LEU A 325 -27.16 -64.79 84.16
N LEU A 326 -26.20 -63.87 84.14
CA LEU A 326 -24.78 -64.17 83.94
C LEU A 326 -24.15 -64.38 85.31
N ILE A 327 -23.81 -65.62 85.64
CA ILE A 327 -23.08 -65.93 86.88
C ILE A 327 -21.60 -65.63 86.71
N THR A 328 -20.99 -65.09 87.75
CA THR A 328 -19.60 -64.59 87.74
C THR A 328 -18.67 -65.35 88.66
N ASP A 329 -19.17 -66.29 89.45
CA ASP A 329 -18.39 -66.95 90.48
C ASP A 329 -17.46 -68.03 89.91
N ASP A 330 -16.32 -68.20 90.57
CA ASP A 330 -15.34 -69.25 90.24
C ASP A 330 -15.50 -70.50 91.12
N ASP A 331 -16.20 -70.39 92.24
CA ASP A 331 -16.35 -71.51 93.17
C ASP A 331 -17.31 -72.56 92.63
N TYR A 332 -18.35 -72.15 91.89
CA TYR A 332 -19.16 -73.08 91.09
C TYR A 332 -18.32 -73.86 90.06
N ARG A 333 -17.31 -73.20 89.45
CA ARG A 333 -16.36 -73.82 88.50
C ARG A 333 -15.44 -74.85 89.16
N LYS A 334 -14.96 -74.56 90.39
CA LYS A 334 -14.08 -75.49 91.13
C LYS A 334 -14.83 -76.75 91.57
N ALA A 335 -16.13 -76.61 91.90
CA ALA A 335 -16.99 -77.74 92.24
C ALA A 335 -17.42 -78.56 91.02
N HIS A 336 -17.51 -77.95 89.83
CA HIS A 336 -17.99 -78.59 88.58
C HIS A 336 -17.07 -78.30 87.38
N PRO A 337 -15.92 -78.99 87.26
CA PRO A 337 -14.86 -78.65 86.29
C PRO A 337 -15.27 -78.74 84.80
N LEU A 338 -16.32 -79.49 84.47
CA LEU A 338 -16.87 -79.65 83.12
C LEU A 338 -17.84 -78.53 82.71
N HIS A 339 -18.18 -77.59 83.61
CA HIS A 339 -19.24 -76.61 83.42
C HIS A 339 -18.74 -75.18 83.70
N GLN A 340 -18.00 -74.63 82.74
CA GLN A 340 -17.41 -73.27 82.80
C GLN A 340 -18.34 -72.19 82.24
N SER A 341 -19.62 -72.52 82.14
CA SER A 341 -20.59 -71.87 81.28
C SER A 341 -21.40 -70.83 82.06
N PRO A 342 -21.59 -69.61 81.54
CA PRO A 342 -21.98 -68.47 82.37
C PRO A 342 -23.49 -68.25 82.51
N TYR A 343 -24.33 -68.98 81.76
CA TYR A 343 -25.77 -68.75 81.75
C TYR A 343 -26.50 -69.56 82.81
N TYR A 344 -27.34 -68.86 83.57
CA TYR A 344 -28.12 -69.42 84.65
C TYR A 344 -29.55 -68.87 84.56
N MET A 345 -30.55 -69.74 84.71
CA MET A 345 -31.95 -69.29 84.74
C MET A 345 -32.39 -69.11 86.19
N GLN A 346 -32.97 -67.97 86.49
CA GLN A 346 -33.45 -67.64 87.83
C GLN A 346 -34.78 -66.90 87.75
N THR A 347 -35.60 -66.99 88.80
CA THR A 347 -36.87 -66.26 88.84
C THR A 347 -36.66 -64.76 88.67
N CYS A 348 -37.37 -64.13 87.73
CA CYS A 348 -37.17 -62.73 87.33
C CYS A 348 -37.36 -61.71 88.47
N THR A 349 -38.02 -62.13 89.56
CA THR A 349 -38.28 -61.33 90.76
C THR A 349 -37.16 -61.39 91.80
N THR A 350 -36.20 -62.32 91.67
CA THR A 350 -34.98 -62.28 92.47
C THR A 350 -34.14 -61.06 92.10
N THR A 351 -33.31 -60.60 93.04
CA THR A 351 -32.57 -59.36 92.87
C THR A 351 -31.09 -59.63 92.66
N ASP A 352 -30.54 -59.12 91.58
CA ASP A 352 -29.12 -59.19 91.19
C ASP A 352 -28.66 -57.86 90.56
N TYR A 353 -27.39 -57.74 90.17
CA TYR A 353 -26.85 -56.46 89.72
C TYR A 353 -27.21 -56.11 88.28
N ALA A 354 -27.21 -54.81 87.98
CA ALA A 354 -27.43 -54.32 86.63
C ALA A 354 -26.09 -54.20 85.90
N LEU A 355 -25.96 -54.87 84.76
CA LEU A 355 -24.94 -54.56 83.77
C LEU A 355 -25.64 -53.89 82.59
N CYS A 356 -25.18 -52.68 82.25
CA CYS A 356 -25.72 -51.90 81.15
C CYS A 356 -24.65 -51.67 80.10
N GLU A 357 -25.06 -51.53 78.85
CA GLU A 357 -24.18 -51.26 77.72
C GLU A 357 -24.67 -50.06 76.90
N ARG A 358 -23.72 -49.41 76.22
CA ARG A 358 -23.98 -48.38 75.22
C ARG A 358 -23.00 -48.57 74.06
N VAL A 359 -23.53 -48.61 72.85
CA VAL A 359 -22.72 -48.55 71.63
C VAL A 359 -22.26 -47.10 71.44
N ILE A 360 -20.96 -46.89 71.24
CA ILE A 360 -20.42 -45.58 70.88
C ILE A 360 -20.52 -45.46 69.35
N GLU A 361 -21.38 -44.55 68.88
CA GLU A 361 -21.55 -44.23 67.45
C GLU A 361 -20.40 -43.41 66.84
#